data_AF-A0A3D2Z6M0-F1
#
_entry.id   AF-A0A3D2Z6M0-F1
#
_cell.length_a   1.000
_cell.length_b   1.000
_cell.length_c   1.000
_cell.angle_alpha   90.00
_cell.angle_beta   90.00
_cell.angle_gamma   90.00
#
_symmetry.space_group_name_H-M   'P 1'
#
loop_
_entity.id
_entity.type
_entity.pdbx_description
1 polymer ?
#
loop_
_entity_poly.entity_id
_entity_poly.type
_entity_poly.pdbx_seq_one_letter_code
_entity_poly.pdbx_strand_id
1 'polypeptide(L)'
;MTPAPRYTSAPRAGGGGPRLSQELETRARALRTGDSSRLMHVIRSYLGVPYKWGGTTRGGMDCSALTRAVYREAYGVELPRTSRQMYGLGKRVPAPGQLRAGDLVFFRIDTSGPGVSHVGIYVGDGQFAHASSSRGGVIDPLSSPYFDRRYAGARRVLP
;
A
#
# COMPACT_ATOMS: atom_id res chain seq x y z
N MET A 1 -73.91 -18.64 -11.90
CA MET A 1 -73.29 -17.32 -12.10
C MET A 1 -73.05 -16.66 -10.75
N THR A 2 -71.78 -16.64 -10.30
CA THR A 2 -71.23 -15.67 -9.33
C THR A 2 -69.71 -15.80 -9.40
N PRO A 3 -68.95 -14.76 -9.77
CA PRO A 3 -67.49 -14.84 -9.79
C PRO A 3 -66.92 -14.59 -8.39
N ALA A 4 -65.86 -15.32 -8.04
CA ALA A 4 -65.07 -15.13 -6.82
C ALA A 4 -64.24 -13.83 -6.87
N PRO A 5 -63.94 -13.20 -5.72
CA PRO A 5 -63.15 -11.97 -5.68
C PRO A 5 -61.67 -12.23 -5.97
N ARG A 6 -61.11 -11.41 -6.85
CA ARG A 6 -59.66 -11.35 -7.09
C ARG A 6 -59.02 -10.50 -6.00
N TYR A 7 -58.22 -11.11 -5.14
CA TYR A 7 -57.26 -10.39 -4.31
C TYR A 7 -55.84 -10.55 -4.85
N THR A 8 -55.17 -9.40 -4.84
CA THR A 8 -53.90 -9.09 -5.48
C THR A 8 -52.74 -9.84 -4.82
N SER A 9 -51.74 -10.25 -5.59
CA SER A 9 -50.42 -10.61 -5.03
C SER A 9 -49.31 -9.87 -5.76
N ALA A 10 -48.76 -8.89 -5.03
CA ALA A 10 -47.42 -8.30 -5.03
C ALA A 10 -46.75 -7.88 -6.36
N PRO A 11 -46.16 -6.67 -6.43
CA PRO A 11 -45.19 -6.37 -7.48
C PRO A 11 -43.96 -7.26 -7.30
N ARG A 12 -43.56 -7.89 -8.41
CA ARG A 12 -42.28 -8.58 -8.61
C ARG A 12 -41.13 -7.75 -8.05
N ALA A 13 -40.22 -8.42 -7.33
CA ALA A 13 -38.92 -7.87 -6.96
C ALA A 13 -38.18 -7.35 -8.20
N GLY A 14 -38.18 -6.03 -8.37
CA GLY A 14 -37.45 -5.34 -9.42
C GLY A 14 -35.99 -5.10 -9.00
N GLY A 15 -35.09 -5.78 -9.69
CA GLY A 15 -33.73 -5.35 -10.04
C GLY A 15 -32.93 -4.53 -9.03
N GLY A 16 -32.19 -5.20 -8.15
CA GLY A 16 -31.03 -4.64 -7.42
C GLY A 16 -29.79 -4.44 -8.32
N GLY A 17 -29.98 -3.89 -9.52
CA GLY A 17 -28.92 -3.59 -10.49
C GLY A 17 -28.50 -2.11 -10.44
N PRO A 18 -27.58 -1.72 -11.35
CA PRO A 18 -26.34 -0.91 -11.25
C PRO A 18 -26.10 0.14 -10.15
N ARG A 19 -27.09 0.62 -9.38
CA ARG A 19 -26.86 1.73 -8.41
C ARG A 19 -26.05 1.32 -7.19
N LEU A 20 -26.34 0.16 -6.60
CA LEU A 20 -25.63 -0.33 -5.41
C LEU A 20 -24.17 -0.65 -5.71
N SER A 21 -23.87 -1.26 -6.86
CA SER A 21 -22.49 -1.53 -7.27
C SER A 21 -21.70 -0.24 -7.51
N GLN A 22 -22.29 0.74 -8.20
CA GLN A 22 -21.64 2.04 -8.45
C GLN A 22 -21.43 2.84 -7.16
N GLU A 23 -22.37 2.82 -6.23
CA GLU A 23 -22.24 3.50 -4.94
C GLU A 23 -21.18 2.82 -4.05
N LEU A 24 -21.12 1.49 -4.02
CA LEU A 24 -20.08 0.72 -3.33
C LEU A 24 -18.69 0.98 -3.94
N GLU A 25 -18.58 1.04 -5.27
CA GLU A 25 -17.33 1.39 -5.96
C GLU A 25 -16.90 2.82 -5.67
N THR A 26 -17.83 3.77 -5.64
CA THR A 26 -17.56 5.17 -5.32
C THR A 26 -17.10 5.33 -3.88
N ARG A 27 -17.77 4.68 -2.92
CA ARG A 27 -17.37 4.65 -1.51
C ARG A 27 -16.01 3.98 -1.32
N ALA A 28 -15.76 2.83 -1.97
CA ALA A 28 -14.47 2.16 -1.92
C ALA A 28 -13.36 3.02 -2.56
N ARG A 29 -13.66 3.76 -3.62
CA ARG A 29 -12.71 4.70 -4.24
C ARG A 29 -12.43 5.89 -3.32
N ALA A 30 -13.46 6.48 -2.71
CA ALA A 30 -13.33 7.58 -1.76
C ALA A 30 -12.50 7.19 -0.53
N LEU A 31 -12.74 6.00 0.02
CA LEU A 31 -11.93 5.41 1.09
C LEU A 31 -10.48 5.22 0.64
N ARG A 32 -10.24 4.60 -0.53
CA ARG A 32 -8.88 4.45 -1.08
C ARG A 32 -8.17 5.77 -1.34
N THR A 33 -8.88 6.80 -1.81
CA THR A 33 -8.30 8.13 -2.00
C THR A 33 -8.00 8.83 -0.67
N GLY A 34 -8.85 8.65 0.34
CA GLY A 34 -8.62 9.13 1.70
C GLY A 34 -7.45 8.42 2.39
N ASP A 35 -7.31 7.12 2.18
CA ASP A 35 -6.17 6.34 2.68
C ASP A 35 -4.87 6.72 1.98
N SER A 36 -4.93 7.00 0.67
CA SER A 36 -3.78 7.47 -0.10
C SER A 36 -3.36 8.88 0.30
N SER A 37 -4.31 9.78 0.57
CA SER A 37 -4.01 11.14 1.03
C SER A 37 -3.43 11.13 2.45
N ARG A 38 -3.96 10.31 3.35
CA ARG A 38 -3.40 10.09 4.69
C ARG A 38 -2.00 9.49 4.62
N LEU A 39 -1.80 8.46 3.81
CA LEU A 39 -0.48 7.86 3.61
C LEU A 39 0.54 8.91 3.17
N MET A 40 0.20 9.68 2.13
CA MET A 40 1.11 10.70 1.60
C MET A 40 1.38 11.80 2.63
N HIS A 41 0.38 12.20 3.42
CA HIS A 41 0.56 13.14 4.52
C HIS A 41 1.59 12.62 5.55
N VAL A 42 1.44 11.37 5.99
CA VAL A 42 2.38 10.75 6.92
C VAL A 42 3.78 10.67 6.31
N ILE A 43 3.90 10.18 5.07
CA ILE A 43 5.19 10.07 4.36
C ILE A 43 5.93 11.40 4.28
N ARG A 44 5.21 12.49 3.97
CA ARG A 44 5.79 13.83 3.93
C ARG A 44 6.46 14.23 5.24
N SER A 45 5.92 13.81 6.39
CA SER A 45 6.55 14.08 7.69
C SER A 45 7.90 13.37 7.86
N TYR A 46 8.11 12.25 7.15
CA TYR A 46 9.34 11.46 7.24
C TYR A 46 10.39 11.83 6.17
N LEU A 47 10.06 12.72 5.24
CA LEU A 47 11.02 13.19 4.25
C LEU A 47 12.18 13.93 4.95
N GLY A 48 13.40 13.68 4.51
CA GLY A 48 14.62 14.24 5.08
C GLY A 48 15.08 13.62 6.41
N VAL A 49 14.32 12.71 7.03
CA VAL A 49 14.79 11.98 8.22
C VAL A 49 16.08 11.22 7.86
N PRO A 50 17.22 11.47 8.54
CA PRO A 50 18.49 10.89 8.16
C PRO A 50 18.46 9.36 8.15
N TYR A 51 19.27 8.76 7.29
CA TYR A 51 19.44 7.32 7.32
C TYR A 51 20.39 6.91 8.44
N LYS A 52 20.01 5.86 9.18
CA LYS A 52 20.90 5.19 10.13
C LYS A 52 20.60 3.70 10.15
N TRP A 53 21.59 2.87 9.84
CA TRP A 53 21.46 1.41 9.91
C TRP A 53 21.01 0.98 11.31
N GLY A 54 19.93 0.20 11.40
CA GLY A 54 19.35 -0.22 12.67
C GLY A 54 18.60 0.88 13.43
N GLY A 55 18.67 2.13 12.98
CA GLY A 55 18.01 3.28 13.62
C GLY A 55 16.49 3.22 13.51
N THR A 56 15.79 3.72 14.53
CA THR A 56 14.33 3.65 14.67
C THR A 56 13.70 4.98 15.10
N THR A 57 14.46 6.07 15.17
CA THR A 57 14.02 7.36 15.70
C THR A 57 14.10 8.44 14.64
N ARG A 58 13.45 9.60 14.86
CA ARG A 58 13.47 10.72 13.89
C ARG A 58 14.89 11.32 13.70
N GLY A 59 15.85 11.01 14.58
CA GLY A 59 17.26 11.37 14.39
C GLY A 59 18.05 10.39 13.49
N GLY A 60 17.43 9.30 13.05
CA GLY A 60 18.06 8.31 12.17
C GLY A 60 17.21 7.04 12.04
N MET A 61 16.77 6.72 10.82
CA MET A 61 15.98 5.52 10.53
C MET A 61 16.60 4.71 9.38
N ASP A 62 16.52 3.38 9.46
CA ASP A 62 16.72 2.54 8.28
C ASP A 62 15.42 2.39 7.46
N CYS A 63 15.53 1.74 6.31
CA CYS A 63 14.42 1.57 5.38
C CYS A 63 13.22 0.87 6.02
N SER A 64 13.46 -0.23 6.74
CA SER A 64 12.41 -0.97 7.43
C SER A 64 11.82 -0.22 8.62
N ALA A 65 12.61 0.56 9.35
CA ALA A 65 12.10 1.38 10.44
C ALA A 65 11.20 2.52 9.95
N LEU A 66 11.59 3.20 8.86
CA LEU A 66 10.76 4.21 8.21
C LEU A 66 9.45 3.59 7.72
N THR A 67 9.52 2.47 6.99
CA THR A 67 8.34 1.77 6.49
C THR A 67 7.39 1.38 7.62
N ARG A 68 7.92 0.79 8.71
CA ARG A 68 7.14 0.42 9.90
C ARG A 68 6.48 1.62 10.56
N ALA A 69 7.21 2.72 10.72
CA ALA A 69 6.68 3.92 11.37
C ALA A 69 5.55 4.55 10.55
N VAL A 70 5.73 4.68 9.23
CA VAL A 70 4.69 5.19 8.32
C VAL A 70 3.46 4.29 8.35
N TYR A 71 3.62 2.97 8.28
CA TYR A 71 2.50 2.02 8.32
C TYR A 71 1.71 2.09 9.63
N ARG A 72 2.41 2.21 10.76
CA ARG A 72 1.77 2.36 12.07
C ARG A 72 0.95 3.65 12.15
N GLU A 73 1.49 4.76 11.68
CA GLU A 73 0.83 6.07 11.78
C GLU A 73 -0.32 6.24 10.76
N ALA A 74 -0.11 5.76 9.52
CA ALA A 74 -1.10 5.85 8.45
C ALA A 74 -2.26 4.86 8.64
N TYR A 75 -1.96 3.63 9.07
CA TYR A 75 -2.92 2.52 9.05
C TYR A 75 -3.13 1.83 10.41
N GLY A 76 -2.37 2.17 11.45
CA GLY A 76 -2.42 1.46 12.72
C GLY A 76 -1.85 0.04 12.66
N VAL A 77 -1.08 -0.29 11.62
CA VAL A 77 -0.56 -1.65 11.40
C VAL A 77 0.90 -1.75 11.85
N GLU A 78 1.17 -2.68 12.75
CA GLU A 78 2.54 -2.94 13.23
C GLU A 78 3.25 -3.93 12.32
N LEU A 79 4.19 -3.45 11.52
CA LEU A 79 5.04 -4.30 10.69
C LEU A 79 6.21 -4.89 11.50
N PRO A 80 6.73 -6.08 11.14
CA PRO A 80 7.94 -6.64 11.72
C PRO A 80 9.16 -5.75 11.46
N ARG A 81 10.25 -5.94 12.21
CA ARG A 81 11.38 -4.99 12.20
C ARG A 81 12.19 -5.01 10.90
N THR A 82 12.25 -6.14 10.20
CA THR A 82 13.18 -6.32 9.07
C THR A 82 12.46 -6.40 7.72
N SER A 83 13.08 -5.88 6.67
CA SER A 83 12.59 -5.97 5.29
C SER A 83 12.37 -7.42 4.84
N ARG A 84 13.22 -8.35 5.28
CA ARG A 84 13.08 -9.80 5.01
C ARG A 84 11.79 -10.38 5.60
N GLN A 85 11.47 -10.05 6.86
CA GLN A 85 10.22 -10.50 7.48
C GLN A 85 9.01 -9.87 6.80
N MET A 86 9.07 -8.56 6.49
CA MET A 86 8.00 -7.87 5.76
C MET A 86 7.73 -8.48 4.38
N TYR A 87 8.76 -8.99 3.70
CA TYR A 87 8.61 -9.66 2.41
C TYR A 87 7.87 -11.00 2.49
N GLY A 88 7.75 -11.59 3.68
CA GLY A 88 6.92 -12.78 3.92
C GLY A 88 5.45 -12.47 4.19
N LEU A 89 5.07 -11.20 4.36
CA LEU A 89 3.71 -10.80 4.73
C LEU A 89 2.78 -10.65 3.53
N GLY A 90 1.48 -10.77 3.82
CA GLY A 90 0.42 -10.41 2.91
C GLY A 90 0.42 -11.21 1.61
N LYS A 91 -0.21 -10.64 0.57
CA LYS A 91 -0.31 -11.26 -0.76
C LYS A 91 0.79 -10.74 -1.67
N ARG A 92 1.35 -11.62 -2.51
CA ARG A 92 2.28 -11.21 -3.57
C ARG A 92 1.53 -10.34 -4.59
N VAL A 93 2.09 -9.20 -4.97
CA VAL A 93 1.61 -8.41 -6.11
C VAL A 93 2.31 -8.94 -7.37
N PRO A 94 1.58 -9.51 -8.36
CA PRO A 94 2.19 -10.23 -9.48
C PRO A 94 3.05 -9.38 -10.41
N ALA A 95 2.65 -8.13 -10.64
CA ALA A 95 3.29 -7.24 -11.61
C ALA A 95 3.29 -5.78 -11.11
N PRO A 96 4.28 -4.96 -11.49
CA PRO A 96 4.35 -3.54 -11.10
C PRO A 96 3.08 -2.74 -11.48
N GLY A 97 2.45 -3.05 -12.62
CA GLY A 97 1.20 -2.39 -13.04
C GLY A 97 -0.02 -2.68 -12.15
N GLN A 98 0.10 -3.61 -11.20
CA GLN A 98 -0.96 -3.91 -10.22
C GLN A 98 -0.71 -3.31 -8.84
N LEU A 99 0.38 -2.53 -8.70
CA LEU A 99 0.70 -1.84 -7.45
C LEU A 99 -0.39 -0.82 -7.10
N ARG A 100 -0.71 -0.76 -5.83
CA ARG A 100 -1.63 0.21 -5.22
C ARG A 100 -0.89 0.97 -4.13
N ALA A 101 -1.25 2.24 -3.95
CA ALA A 101 -0.69 3.05 -2.87
C ALA A 101 -0.81 2.29 -1.54
N GLY A 102 0.28 2.26 -0.78
CA GLY A 102 0.43 1.45 0.43
C GLY A 102 1.19 0.15 0.20
N ASP A 103 1.18 -0.46 -0.98
CA ASP A 103 1.91 -1.73 -1.22
C ASP A 103 3.40 -1.60 -0.86
N LEU A 104 3.96 -2.63 -0.24
CA LEU A 104 5.38 -2.68 0.09
C LEU A 104 6.16 -3.16 -1.13
N VAL A 105 7.17 -2.38 -1.54
CA VAL A 105 8.09 -2.71 -2.64
C VAL A 105 9.45 -3.08 -2.08
N PHE A 106 10.09 -4.10 -2.64
CA PHE A 106 11.31 -4.69 -2.09
C PHE A 106 12.41 -4.77 -3.13
N PHE A 107 13.66 -4.64 -2.68
CA PHE A 107 14.82 -4.62 -3.55
C PHE A 107 16.00 -5.42 -2.99
N ARG A 108 16.86 -5.87 -3.91
CA ARG A 108 18.16 -6.51 -3.67
C ARG A 108 19.27 -5.48 -3.88
N ILE A 109 19.50 -4.62 -2.90
CA ILE A 109 20.50 -3.54 -2.95
C ILE A 109 21.84 -3.98 -2.36
N ASP A 110 21.79 -4.66 -1.22
CA ASP A 110 22.97 -5.21 -0.57
C ASP A 110 23.35 -6.52 -1.27
N THR A 111 24.60 -6.60 -1.69
CA THR A 111 25.18 -7.77 -2.37
C THR A 111 25.88 -8.72 -1.39
N SER A 112 25.95 -8.38 -0.11
CA SER A 112 26.65 -9.15 0.93
C SER A 112 25.92 -10.43 1.34
N GLY A 113 24.70 -10.65 0.86
CA GLY A 113 23.96 -11.89 1.11
C GLY A 113 22.72 -12.04 0.22
N PRO A 114 22.17 -13.26 0.13
CA PRO A 114 21.00 -13.52 -0.68
C PRO A 114 19.73 -12.88 -0.09
N GLY A 115 18.81 -12.49 -0.97
CA GLY A 115 17.45 -12.07 -0.62
C GLY A 115 17.23 -10.56 -0.57
N VAL A 116 16.05 -10.15 -0.13
CA VAL A 116 15.70 -8.72 -0.05
C VAL A 116 16.53 -8.03 1.03
N SER A 117 17.00 -6.83 0.72
CA SER A 117 17.82 -6.02 1.63
C SER A 117 17.23 -4.63 1.87
N HIS A 118 16.26 -4.22 1.04
CA HIS A 118 15.66 -2.90 1.09
C HIS A 118 14.15 -2.98 0.90
N VAL A 119 13.43 -2.04 1.51
CA VAL A 119 11.98 -1.93 1.44
C VAL A 119 11.57 -0.46 1.32
N GLY A 120 10.45 -0.23 0.65
CA GLY A 120 9.77 1.05 0.61
C GLY A 120 8.26 0.87 0.45
N ILE A 121 7.54 1.98 0.45
CA ILE A 121 6.08 2.02 0.33
C ILE A 121 5.73 2.65 -1.01
N TYR A 122 5.01 1.94 -1.86
CA TYR A 122 4.49 2.49 -3.11
C TYR A 122 3.46 3.58 -2.80
N VAL A 123 3.60 4.74 -3.43
CA VAL A 123 2.74 5.91 -3.17
C VAL A 123 1.78 6.23 -4.32
N GLY A 124 1.86 5.47 -5.43
CA GLY A 124 1.16 5.78 -6.67
C GLY A 124 2.11 6.25 -7.76
N ASP A 125 1.60 6.35 -8.98
CA ASP A 125 2.27 6.98 -10.14
C ASP A 125 3.70 6.48 -10.41
N GLY A 126 3.97 5.20 -10.17
CA GLY A 126 5.30 4.62 -10.37
C GLY A 126 6.34 5.05 -9.33
N GLN A 127 5.93 5.68 -8.23
CA GLN A 127 6.80 6.21 -7.19
C GLN A 127 6.68 5.44 -5.88
N PHE A 128 7.73 5.49 -5.07
CA PHE A 128 7.74 4.88 -3.75
C PHE A 128 8.57 5.70 -2.75
N ALA A 129 8.14 5.70 -1.50
CA ALA A 129 8.84 6.32 -0.38
C ALA A 129 9.74 5.31 0.33
N HIS A 130 10.96 5.72 0.68
CA HIS A 130 11.90 4.89 1.44
C HIS A 130 12.95 5.74 2.15
N ALA A 131 13.75 5.13 3.03
CA ALA A 131 14.96 5.78 3.54
C ALA A 131 16.14 5.49 2.60
N SER A 132 16.70 6.51 1.96
CA SER A 132 17.93 6.44 1.16
C SER A 132 19.15 6.62 2.06
N SER A 133 20.18 5.79 1.87
CA SER A 133 21.41 5.86 2.67
C SER A 133 22.12 7.22 2.61
N SER A 134 21.98 7.97 1.52
CA SER A 134 22.63 9.28 1.33
C SER A 134 21.69 10.47 1.55
N ARG A 135 20.38 10.31 1.31
CA ARG A 135 19.41 11.43 1.32
C ARG A 135 18.40 11.36 2.47
N GLY A 136 18.39 10.29 3.26
CA GLY A 136 17.36 10.07 4.27
C GLY A 136 16.01 9.69 3.65
N GLY A 137 14.90 10.00 4.33
CA GLY A 137 13.55 9.77 3.82
C GLY A 137 13.30 10.51 2.51
N VAL A 138 13.01 9.78 1.43
CA VAL A 138 12.82 10.32 0.07
C VAL A 138 11.73 9.56 -0.68
N ILE A 139 11.26 10.16 -1.78
CA ILE A 139 10.41 9.51 -2.78
C ILE A 139 11.18 9.47 -4.09
N ASP A 140 11.31 8.29 -4.68
CA ASP A 140 11.96 8.08 -5.96
C ASP A 140 11.04 7.30 -6.93
N PRO A 141 11.25 7.42 -8.25
CA PRO A 141 10.57 6.58 -9.23
C PRO A 141 11.10 5.14 -9.20
N LEU A 142 10.21 4.16 -9.25
CA LEU A 142 10.54 2.74 -9.42
C LEU A 142 11.28 2.47 -10.73
N SER A 143 10.98 3.26 -11.77
CA SER A 143 11.60 3.16 -13.09
C SER A 143 13.03 3.70 -13.15
N SER A 144 13.56 4.27 -12.05
CA SER A 144 14.97 4.61 -11.98
C SER A 144 15.82 3.36 -12.28
N PRO A 145 16.82 3.45 -13.18
CA PRO A 145 17.66 2.30 -13.55
C PRO A 145 18.30 1.59 -12.35
N TYR A 146 18.53 2.32 -11.26
CA TYR A 146 19.07 1.76 -10.03
C TYR A 146 18.07 0.80 -9.33
N PHE A 147 16.81 1.21 -9.22
CA PHE A 147 15.76 0.45 -8.53
C PHE A 147 15.16 -0.64 -9.42
N ASP A 148 14.96 -0.35 -10.70
CA ASP A 148 14.41 -1.30 -11.67
C ASP A 148 15.23 -2.59 -11.73
N ARG A 149 16.56 -2.47 -11.90
CA ARG A 149 17.49 -3.62 -11.91
C ARG A 149 17.54 -4.42 -10.61
N ARG A 150 17.08 -3.85 -9.50
CA ARG A 150 17.18 -4.42 -8.15
C ARG A 150 15.83 -4.85 -7.61
N TYR A 151 14.75 -4.65 -8.36
CA TYR A 151 13.41 -4.96 -7.92
C TYR A 151 13.24 -6.45 -7.62
N ALA A 152 12.79 -6.76 -6.41
CA ALA A 152 12.62 -8.12 -5.91
C ALA A 152 11.15 -8.57 -5.88
N GLY A 153 10.22 -7.62 -6.02
CA GLY A 153 8.78 -7.86 -5.94
C GLY A 153 8.10 -6.96 -4.92
N ALA A 154 6.79 -7.17 -4.76
CA ALA A 154 5.96 -6.39 -3.86
C ALA A 154 4.96 -7.25 -3.08
N ARG A 155 4.57 -6.74 -1.91
CA ARG A 155 3.60 -7.35 -1.01
C ARG A 155 2.48 -6.36 -0.68
N ARG A 156 1.26 -6.85 -0.79
CA ARG A 156 0.06 -6.17 -0.35
C ARG A 156 -0.35 -6.69 1.02
N VAL A 157 -0.16 -5.86 2.05
CA VAL A 157 -0.46 -6.20 3.44
C VAL A 157 -1.90 -5.85 3.80
N LEU A 158 -2.44 -4.77 3.23
CA LEU A 158 -3.82 -4.32 3.43
C LEU A 158 -4.78 -5.01 2.43
N PRO A 159 -6.02 -5.32 2.81
CA PRO A 159 -7.00 -6.01 1.95
C PRO A 159 -7.43 -5.22 0.70
#